data_AF-A0A212JT80-F1
#
_entry.id   AF-A0A212JT80-F1
#
_cell.length_a   1.000
_cell.length_b   1.000
_cell.length_c   1.000
_cell.angle_alpha   90.00
_cell.angle_beta   90.00
_cell.angle_gamma   90.00
#
_symmetry.space_group_name_H-M   'P 1'
#
loop_
_entity.id
_entity.type
_entity.pdbx_description
1 polymer ?
#
loop_
_entity_poly.entity_id
_entity_poly.type
_entity_poly.pdbx_seq_one_letter_code
_entity_poly.pdbx_strand_id
1 'polypeptide(L)'
;MECHVRYTPITVPTAGDRYSFGSSYFDILGPINSSDEPNNTSIVLKLTFGKISFLFTGDAERDEEQDILSAGYDLSATVLKVGHHGSDTSTTYPFLREIMPQYAVISVGQGNTYGHPTEDTLSRLRDADVTTYRTDIQGTIICTSDGETVSFSTERNADVDTLDFSTADGKYGQSVVPSKNEDPSPSPSPAPVTPVTPASAGTTYILNTNTYKFHYPSCSSVDQMKDSNKKSYTGTRDDIISMGYVPCKKCNP
;
A
#
# COMPACT_ATOMS: atom_id res chain seq x y z
N MET A 1 -1.37 21.25 -46.48
CA MET A 1 -1.16 21.14 -45.03
C MET A 1 0.04 20.22 -44.82
N GLU A 2 1.21 20.79 -44.55
CA GLU A 2 2.41 20.01 -44.24
C GLU A 2 2.37 19.66 -42.76
N CYS A 3 2.19 18.37 -42.46
CA CYS A 3 2.34 17.82 -41.12
C CYS A 3 3.81 17.95 -40.73
N HIS A 4 4.13 18.94 -39.92
CA HIS A 4 5.47 19.08 -39.35
C HIS A 4 5.64 17.98 -38.30
N VAL A 5 6.31 16.89 -38.68
CA VAL A 5 6.74 15.87 -37.73
C VAL A 5 7.74 16.53 -36.80
N ARG A 6 7.30 16.95 -35.61
CA ARG A 6 8.19 17.42 -34.56
C ARG A 6 8.90 16.20 -34.00
N TYR A 7 10.21 16.13 -34.18
CA TYR A 7 11.05 15.14 -33.52
C TYR A 7 11.16 15.52 -32.05
N THR A 8 10.41 14.86 -31.19
CA THR A 8 10.58 14.97 -29.74
C THR A 8 11.64 13.94 -29.33
N PRO A 9 12.83 14.36 -28.86
CA PRO A 9 13.84 13.42 -28.41
C PRO A 9 13.30 12.61 -27.22
N ILE A 10 13.51 11.30 -27.25
CA ILE A 10 13.14 10.38 -26.17
C ILE A 10 14.40 10.08 -25.36
N THR A 11 14.31 10.26 -24.04
CA THR A 11 15.34 9.82 -23.10
C THR A 11 14.76 8.69 -22.28
N VAL A 12 15.45 7.56 -22.22
CA VAL A 12 15.07 6.42 -21.38
C VAL A 12 15.76 6.60 -20.03
N PRO A 13 15.01 6.78 -18.92
CA PRO A 13 15.59 6.94 -17.61
C PRO A 13 16.13 5.61 -17.07
N THR A 14 17.14 5.68 -16.21
CA THR A 14 17.71 4.54 -15.47
C THR A 14 17.52 4.77 -13.97
N ALA A 15 17.35 3.69 -13.19
CA ALA A 15 17.34 3.79 -11.73
C ALA A 15 18.63 4.49 -11.21
N GLY A 16 18.45 5.42 -10.28
CA GLY A 16 19.49 6.33 -9.80
C GLY A 16 19.60 7.66 -10.56
N ASP A 17 18.96 7.81 -11.72
CA ASP A 17 18.92 9.10 -12.43
C ASP A 17 18.11 10.14 -11.66
N ARG A 18 18.55 11.40 -11.76
CA ARG A 18 17.84 12.57 -11.24
C ARG A 18 17.66 13.61 -12.32
N TYR A 19 16.45 14.16 -12.41
CA TYR A 19 16.11 15.22 -13.35
C TYR A 19 15.52 16.43 -12.62
N SER A 20 15.98 17.62 -12.99
CA SER A 20 15.43 18.88 -12.47
C SER A 20 14.16 19.29 -13.22
N PHE A 21 13.16 19.76 -12.49
CA PHE A 21 11.89 20.26 -13.03
C PHE A 21 11.47 21.53 -12.27
N GLY A 22 11.80 22.70 -12.81
CA GLY A 22 11.58 23.97 -12.12
C GLY A 22 12.32 24.02 -10.78
N SER A 23 11.59 24.28 -9.68
CA SER A 23 12.08 24.26 -8.30
C SER A 23 11.99 22.88 -7.62
N SER A 24 11.68 21.84 -8.39
CA SER A 24 11.55 20.45 -7.94
C SER A 24 12.52 19.55 -8.70
N TYR A 25 12.65 18.30 -8.27
CA TYR A 25 13.37 17.26 -9.02
C TYR A 25 12.67 15.93 -8.85
N PHE A 26 12.84 15.03 -9.82
CA PHE A 26 12.43 13.65 -9.69
C PHE A 26 13.63 12.71 -9.76
N ASP A 27 13.64 11.74 -8.85
CA ASP A 27 14.54 10.59 -8.82
C ASP A 27 13.86 9.40 -9.47
N ILE A 28 14.60 8.67 -10.29
CA ILE A 28 14.16 7.40 -10.86
C ILE A 28 14.63 6.30 -9.92
N LEU A 29 13.68 5.53 -9.40
CA LEU A 29 13.94 4.48 -8.42
C LEU A 29 13.80 3.08 -9.00
N GLY A 30 13.12 2.94 -10.14
CA GLY A 30 12.95 1.68 -10.85
C GLY A 30 12.58 1.89 -12.32
N PRO A 31 12.60 0.84 -13.15
CA PRO A 31 12.85 -0.55 -12.74
C PRO A 31 14.31 -0.80 -12.37
N ILE A 32 14.57 -1.65 -11.36
CA ILE A 32 15.93 -2.02 -10.93
C ILE A 32 16.53 -3.09 -11.84
N ASN A 33 15.75 -4.14 -12.10
CA ASN A 33 16.15 -5.30 -12.89
C ASN A 33 15.30 -5.39 -14.17
N SER A 34 15.82 -6.07 -15.18
CA SER A 34 15.00 -6.45 -16.34
C SER A 34 13.99 -7.51 -15.93
N SER A 35 12.75 -7.36 -16.37
CA SER A 35 11.65 -8.29 -16.10
C SER A 35 10.89 -8.66 -17.37
N ASP A 36 10.45 -9.92 -17.47
CA ASP A 36 9.50 -10.36 -18.51
C ASP A 36 8.05 -10.02 -18.16
N GLU A 37 7.76 -9.71 -16.90
CA GLU A 37 6.48 -9.16 -16.43
C GLU A 37 6.44 -7.65 -16.71
N PRO A 38 5.60 -7.16 -17.64
CA PRO A 38 5.57 -5.75 -18.03
C PRO A 38 5.29 -4.79 -16.88
N ASN A 39 4.51 -5.20 -15.89
CA ASN A 39 4.21 -4.37 -14.72
C ASN A 39 5.48 -4.03 -13.92
N ASN A 40 6.40 -5.00 -13.78
CA ASN A 40 7.70 -4.84 -13.14
C ASN A 40 8.73 -4.13 -14.04
N THR A 41 8.33 -3.62 -15.21
CA THR A 41 9.12 -2.68 -16.00
C THR A 41 8.64 -1.23 -15.83
N SER A 42 7.71 -0.99 -14.91
CA SER A 42 7.20 0.34 -14.57
C SER A 42 8.32 1.27 -14.11
N ILE A 43 8.32 2.49 -14.64
CA ILE A 43 9.17 3.56 -14.09
C ILE A 43 8.60 3.95 -12.73
N VAL A 44 9.37 3.68 -11.67
CA VAL A 44 9.08 4.18 -10.33
C VAL A 44 9.86 5.47 -10.14
N LEU A 45 9.17 6.55 -9.78
CA LEU A 45 9.80 7.85 -9.61
C LEU A 45 9.31 8.57 -8.35
N LYS A 46 10.24 9.24 -7.67
CA LYS A 46 9.97 10.11 -6.53
C LYS A 46 10.17 11.57 -6.93
N LEU A 47 9.08 12.34 -6.93
CA LEU A 47 9.13 13.79 -7.12
C LEU A 47 9.30 14.46 -5.76
N THR A 48 10.29 15.34 -5.63
CA THR A 48 10.53 16.14 -4.42
C THR A 48 10.38 17.62 -4.74
N PHE A 49 9.49 18.28 -4.01
CA PHE A 49 9.27 19.73 -4.08
C PHE A 49 9.26 20.31 -2.68
N GLY A 50 10.33 21.04 -2.32
CA GLY A 50 10.53 21.52 -0.96
C GLY A 50 10.57 20.35 0.04
N LYS A 51 9.65 20.35 1.00
CA LYS A 51 9.44 19.31 2.02
C LYS A 51 8.39 18.27 1.62
N ILE A 52 7.69 18.46 0.51
CA ILE A 52 6.65 17.56 0.04
C ILE A 52 7.24 16.63 -1.02
N SER A 53 6.93 15.35 -0.91
CA SER A 53 7.35 14.33 -1.86
C SER A 53 6.21 13.43 -2.30
N PHE A 54 6.28 13.01 -3.55
CA PHE A 54 5.33 12.11 -4.19
C PHE A 54 6.07 10.89 -4.72
N LEU A 55 5.58 9.71 -4.42
CA LEU A 55 6.08 8.47 -4.99
C LEU A 55 5.06 7.92 -5.98
N PHE A 56 5.46 7.80 -7.24
CA PHE A 56 4.68 7.19 -8.31
C PHE A 56 5.31 5.85 -8.65
N THR A 57 4.56 4.78 -8.41
CA THR A 57 5.07 3.40 -8.53
C THR A 57 4.68 2.73 -9.85
N GLY A 58 3.91 3.42 -10.70
CA GLY A 58 3.26 2.80 -11.84
C GLY A 58 2.48 1.56 -11.41
N ASP A 59 2.72 0.45 -12.11
CA ASP A 59 2.13 -0.85 -11.83
C ASP A 59 3.14 -1.83 -11.23
N ALA A 60 4.26 -1.35 -10.68
CA ALA A 60 5.26 -2.20 -10.03
C ALA A 60 4.62 -3.17 -9.02
N GLU A 61 4.95 -4.45 -9.14
CA GLU A 61 4.45 -5.51 -8.27
C GLU A 61 5.52 -5.94 -7.27
N ARG A 62 5.22 -6.95 -6.44
CA ARG A 62 6.05 -7.36 -5.29
C ARG A 62 7.54 -7.54 -5.62
N ASP A 63 7.85 -8.09 -6.78
CA ASP A 63 9.23 -8.37 -7.17
C ASP A 63 10.00 -7.06 -7.40
N GLU A 64 9.43 -6.11 -8.16
CA GLU A 64 10.05 -4.80 -8.37
C GLU A 64 10.05 -3.97 -7.07
N GLU A 65 9.00 -4.04 -6.25
CA GLU A 65 9.01 -3.41 -4.91
C GLU A 65 10.15 -3.93 -4.04
N GLN A 66 10.39 -5.24 -4.07
CA GLN A 66 11.47 -5.87 -3.31
C GLN A 66 12.85 -5.49 -3.86
N ASP A 67 12.99 -5.38 -5.17
CA ASP A 67 14.24 -4.93 -5.79
C ASP A 67 14.55 -3.47 -5.41
N ILE A 68 13.54 -2.59 -5.43
CA ILE A 68 13.68 -1.18 -5.02
C ILE A 68 14.07 -1.07 -3.53
N LEU A 69 13.44 -1.87 -2.66
CA LEU A 69 13.82 -1.94 -1.24
C LEU A 69 15.27 -2.38 -1.07
N SER A 70 15.70 -3.37 -1.86
CA SER A 70 17.06 -3.92 -1.79
C SER A 70 18.12 -2.95 -2.32
N ALA A 71 17.74 -2.04 -3.22
CA ALA A 71 18.61 -0.98 -3.72
C ALA A 71 18.95 0.09 -2.66
N GLY A 72 18.17 0.19 -1.58
CA GLY A 72 18.48 1.06 -0.43
C GLY A 72 18.26 2.55 -0.71
N TYR A 73 17.37 2.89 -1.65
CA TYR A 73 16.96 4.28 -1.88
C TYR A 73 16.09 4.81 -0.73
N ASP A 74 16.07 6.13 -0.54
CA ASP A 74 15.12 6.79 0.36
C ASP A 74 13.72 6.82 -0.26
N LEU A 75 12.84 5.94 0.18
CA LEU A 75 11.46 5.82 -0.32
C LEU A 75 10.46 6.72 0.42
N SER A 76 10.89 7.44 1.46
CA SER A 76 9.98 8.26 2.26
C SER A 76 9.22 9.26 1.37
N ALA A 77 7.89 9.24 1.44
CA ALA A 77 7.07 10.09 0.58
C ALA A 77 5.87 10.65 1.34
N THR A 78 5.51 11.92 1.12
CA THR A 78 4.27 12.48 1.69
C THR A 78 3.03 11.85 1.06
N VAL A 79 3.05 11.68 -0.26
CA VAL A 79 1.93 11.14 -1.05
C VAL A 79 2.39 9.93 -1.84
N LEU A 80 1.68 8.81 -1.68
CA LEU A 80 1.86 7.60 -2.47
C LEU A 80 0.79 7.52 -3.56
N LYS A 81 1.18 7.44 -4.82
CA LYS A 81 0.31 6.91 -5.87
C LYS A 81 0.39 5.39 -5.81
N VAL A 82 -0.68 4.76 -5.30
CA VAL A 82 -0.76 3.32 -5.05
C VAL A 82 -0.52 2.53 -6.34
N GLY A 83 0.29 1.48 -6.21
CA GLY A 83 0.71 0.64 -7.31
C GLY A 83 -0.42 -0.18 -7.90
N HIS A 84 -0.38 -0.36 -9.21
CA HIS A 84 -1.22 -1.30 -9.96
C HIS A 84 -2.70 -1.19 -9.60
N HIS A 85 -3.20 0.05 -9.57
CA HIS A 85 -4.60 0.38 -9.27
C HIS A 85 -5.13 -0.14 -7.91
N GLY A 86 -4.25 -0.57 -7.00
CA GLY A 86 -4.63 -1.22 -5.74
C GLY A 86 -4.79 -2.75 -5.84
N SER A 87 -4.15 -3.39 -6.81
CA SER A 87 -3.97 -4.85 -6.87
C SER A 87 -3.36 -5.40 -5.58
N ASP A 88 -3.67 -6.64 -5.23
CA ASP A 88 -3.06 -7.32 -4.09
C ASP A 88 -1.57 -7.66 -4.33
N THR A 89 -1.15 -7.67 -5.61
CA THR A 89 0.23 -7.89 -6.09
C THR A 89 1.16 -6.69 -5.88
N SER A 90 0.63 -5.54 -5.47
CA SER A 90 1.41 -4.32 -5.21
C SER A 90 1.09 -3.76 -3.82
N THR A 91 1.80 -2.70 -3.46
CA THR A 91 1.74 -1.99 -2.19
C THR A 91 1.84 -2.98 -1.02
N THR A 92 2.96 -3.72 -0.99
CA THR A 92 3.23 -4.70 0.06
C THR A 92 3.50 -4.01 1.40
N TYR A 93 3.31 -4.71 2.53
CA TYR A 93 3.60 -4.13 3.85
C TYR A 93 5.06 -3.68 4.02
N PRO A 94 6.10 -4.41 3.56
CA PRO A 94 7.47 -3.91 3.61
C PRO A 94 7.64 -2.59 2.85
N PHE A 95 7.10 -2.52 1.64
CA PHE A 95 7.20 -1.32 0.81
C PHE A 95 6.48 -0.13 1.44
N LEU A 96 5.24 -0.32 1.88
CA LEU A 96 4.45 0.73 2.54
C LEU A 96 5.10 1.22 3.85
N ARG A 97 5.76 0.32 4.59
CA ARG A 97 6.49 0.67 5.82
C ARG A 97 7.75 1.49 5.57
N GLU A 98 8.43 1.29 4.43
CA GLU A 98 9.58 2.11 4.06
C GLU A 98 9.15 3.51 3.58
N ILE A 99 8.00 3.60 2.91
CA ILE A 99 7.47 4.86 2.37
C ILE A 99 6.88 5.76 3.47
N MET A 100 6.17 5.16 4.45
CA MET A 100 5.40 5.85 5.49
C MET A 100 4.58 7.05 4.98
N PRO A 101 3.68 6.86 4.00
CA PRO A 101 2.95 7.97 3.41
C PRO A 101 1.87 8.52 4.35
N GLN A 102 1.62 9.82 4.27
CA GLN A 102 0.47 10.46 4.93
C GLN A 102 -0.80 10.28 4.10
N TYR A 103 -0.64 10.33 2.77
CA TYR A 103 -1.74 10.24 1.82
C TYR A 103 -1.47 9.15 0.78
N ALA A 104 -2.52 8.45 0.37
CA ALA A 104 -2.49 7.49 -0.73
C ALA A 104 -3.55 7.85 -1.77
N VAL A 105 -3.20 7.77 -3.05
CA VAL A 105 -4.14 7.94 -4.17
C VAL A 105 -4.20 6.64 -4.95
N ILE A 106 -5.38 6.04 -5.02
CA ILE A 106 -5.68 4.89 -5.86
C ILE A 106 -6.34 5.41 -7.13
N SER A 107 -5.59 5.40 -8.25
CA SER A 107 -6.19 5.63 -9.56
C SER A 107 -6.74 4.31 -10.06
N VAL A 108 -8.06 4.22 -10.14
CA VAL A 108 -8.82 3.03 -10.52
C VAL A 108 -10.15 3.44 -11.13
N GLY A 109 -10.64 2.64 -12.08
CA GLY A 109 -11.87 2.92 -12.80
C GLY A 109 -13.12 2.52 -12.03
N GLN A 110 -14.19 3.31 -12.16
CA GLN A 110 -15.52 2.92 -11.69
C GLN A 110 -16.01 1.68 -12.45
N GLY A 111 -16.52 0.68 -11.72
CA GLY A 111 -17.00 -0.57 -12.32
C GLY A 111 -15.89 -1.39 -12.98
N ASN A 112 -14.63 -1.21 -12.56
CA ASN A 112 -13.52 -2.00 -13.07
C ASN A 112 -13.78 -3.51 -12.81
N THR A 113 -13.49 -4.33 -13.81
CA THR A 113 -13.74 -5.77 -13.77
C THR A 113 -12.55 -6.59 -13.26
N TYR A 114 -11.42 -5.92 -13.01
CA TYR A 114 -10.21 -6.55 -12.47
C TYR A 114 -10.30 -6.85 -10.98
N GLY A 115 -11.30 -6.27 -10.28
CA GLY A 115 -11.48 -6.45 -8.84
C GLY A 115 -10.55 -5.57 -8.01
N HIS A 116 -10.15 -4.41 -8.55
CA HIS A 116 -9.29 -3.44 -7.88
C HIS A 116 -10.12 -2.24 -7.37
N PRO A 117 -9.69 -1.55 -6.31
CA PRO A 117 -8.66 -1.99 -5.37
C PRO A 117 -9.13 -3.22 -4.60
N THR A 118 -8.19 -4.09 -4.23
CA THR A 118 -8.50 -5.30 -3.46
C THR A 118 -8.70 -4.98 -1.98
N GLU A 119 -9.47 -5.81 -1.26
CA GLU A 119 -9.62 -5.70 0.20
C GLU A 119 -8.27 -5.75 0.92
N ASP A 120 -7.33 -6.56 0.42
CA ASP A 120 -6.01 -6.72 1.03
C ASP A 120 -5.22 -5.40 0.94
N THR A 121 -5.26 -4.70 -0.20
CA THR A 121 -4.57 -3.41 -0.35
C THR A 121 -5.23 -2.31 0.47
N LEU A 122 -6.56 -2.23 0.50
CA LEU A 122 -7.28 -1.28 1.38
C LEU A 122 -6.99 -1.56 2.87
N SER A 123 -6.89 -2.83 3.26
CA SER A 123 -6.53 -3.20 4.63
C SER A 123 -5.11 -2.74 4.99
N ARG A 124 -4.13 -2.91 4.10
CA ARG A 124 -2.75 -2.43 4.31
C ARG A 124 -2.70 -0.91 4.51
N LEU A 125 -3.42 -0.16 3.68
CA LEU A 125 -3.50 1.30 3.79
C LEU A 125 -4.17 1.74 5.09
N ARG A 126 -5.21 1.03 5.52
CA ARG A 126 -5.88 1.24 6.80
C ARG A 126 -4.96 0.97 7.98
N ASP A 127 -4.23 -0.15 7.96
CA ASP A 127 -3.31 -0.54 9.04
C ASP A 127 -2.15 0.45 9.18
N ALA A 128 -1.76 1.10 8.08
CA ALA A 128 -0.74 2.15 8.05
C ALA A 128 -1.29 3.56 8.37
N ASP A 129 -2.57 3.68 8.74
CA ASP A 129 -3.25 4.95 9.08
C ASP A 129 -3.14 6.03 7.97
N VAL A 130 -3.24 5.58 6.70
CA VAL A 130 -3.05 6.45 5.53
C VAL A 130 -4.37 7.03 5.06
N THR A 131 -4.44 8.36 4.93
CA THR A 131 -5.61 9.02 4.33
C THR A 131 -5.66 8.68 2.84
N THR A 132 -6.69 7.97 2.42
CA THR A 132 -6.77 7.39 1.07
C THR A 132 -7.79 8.13 0.20
N TYR A 133 -7.43 8.36 -1.07
CA TYR A 133 -8.31 8.90 -2.10
C TYR A 133 -8.45 7.93 -3.27
N ARG A 134 -9.62 7.93 -3.92
CA ARG A 134 -10.00 6.93 -4.93
C ARG A 134 -10.73 7.55 -6.11
N THR A 135 -10.20 7.39 -7.33
CA THR A 135 -10.81 8.04 -8.52
C THR A 135 -12.14 7.43 -8.95
N ASP A 136 -12.39 6.14 -8.65
CA ASP A 136 -13.65 5.48 -8.96
C ASP A 136 -14.81 6.07 -8.15
N ILE A 137 -14.57 6.39 -6.88
CA ILE A 137 -15.58 6.96 -5.97
C ILE A 137 -15.59 8.49 -6.07
N GLN A 138 -14.43 9.13 -6.05
CA GLN A 138 -14.28 10.58 -5.86
C GLN A 138 -14.04 11.37 -7.16
N GLY A 139 -13.95 10.69 -8.30
CA GLY A 139 -13.71 11.31 -9.61
C GLY A 139 -12.30 11.88 -9.73
N THR A 140 -12.18 13.04 -10.37
CA THR A 140 -10.89 13.75 -10.47
C THR A 140 -10.41 14.15 -9.07
N ILE A 141 -9.17 13.78 -8.74
CA ILE A 141 -8.49 14.18 -7.50
C ILE A 141 -7.38 15.16 -7.86
N ILE A 142 -7.44 16.37 -7.29
CA ILE A 142 -6.44 17.41 -7.48
C ILE A 142 -5.62 17.53 -6.19
N CYS A 143 -4.34 17.22 -6.29
CA CYS A 143 -3.37 17.43 -5.23
C CYS A 143 -2.57 18.72 -5.52
N THR A 144 -2.62 19.69 -4.63
CA THR A 144 -1.93 20.98 -4.78
C THR A 144 -0.90 21.15 -3.66
N SER A 145 0.33 21.52 -4.03
CA SER A 145 1.41 21.78 -3.08
C SER A 145 2.17 23.06 -3.45
N ASP A 146 2.63 23.77 -2.43
CA ASP A 146 3.55 24.92 -2.50
C ASP A 146 4.99 24.55 -2.11
N GLY A 147 5.25 23.26 -1.84
CA GLY A 147 6.53 22.74 -1.38
C GLY A 147 6.70 22.73 0.14
N GLU A 148 5.75 23.27 0.91
CA GLU A 148 5.74 23.17 2.38
C GLU A 148 4.52 22.38 2.86
N THR A 149 3.40 22.50 2.16
CA THR A 149 2.13 21.85 2.48
C THR A 149 1.55 21.14 1.26
N VAL A 150 0.62 20.24 1.51
CA VAL A 150 -0.15 19.54 0.48
C VAL A 150 -1.63 19.57 0.83
N SER A 151 -2.48 19.80 -0.17
CA SER A 151 -3.94 19.85 -0.02
C SER A 151 -4.61 19.10 -1.17
N PHE A 152 -5.81 18.56 -0.89
CA PHE A 152 -6.57 17.77 -1.84
C PHE A 152 -7.94 18.38 -2.09
N SER A 153 -8.39 18.32 -3.34
CA SER A 153 -9.80 18.50 -3.70
C SER A 153 -10.26 17.36 -4.61
N THR A 154 -11.53 17.00 -4.48
CA THR A 154 -12.13 15.88 -5.20
C THR A 154 -13.35 16.36 -5.97
N GLU A 155 -13.57 15.83 -7.17
CA GLU A 155 -14.71 16.15 -8.02
C GLU A 155 -16.06 15.83 -7.34
N ARG A 156 -16.10 14.74 -6.57
CA ARG A 156 -17.30 14.26 -5.87
C ARG A 156 -16.94 13.48 -4.61
N ASN A 157 -17.92 13.26 -3.74
CA ASN A 157 -17.81 12.39 -2.56
C ASN A 157 -16.58 12.71 -1.66
N ALA A 158 -16.38 13.98 -1.31
CA ALA A 158 -15.20 14.42 -0.56
C ALA A 158 -15.03 13.69 0.80
N ASP A 159 -16.13 13.44 1.50
CA ASP A 159 -16.14 12.88 2.86
C ASP A 159 -16.42 11.36 2.91
N VAL A 160 -16.29 10.66 1.78
CA VAL A 160 -16.48 9.19 1.73
C VAL A 160 -15.36 8.47 2.45
N ASP A 161 -15.70 7.42 3.20
CA ASP A 161 -14.72 6.43 3.65
C ASP A 161 -14.27 5.58 2.44
N THR A 162 -13.13 5.93 1.86
CA THR A 162 -12.54 5.27 0.70
C THR A 162 -11.94 3.89 1.01
N LEU A 163 -11.76 3.59 2.31
CA LEU A 163 -11.20 2.34 2.80
C LEU A 163 -12.29 1.33 3.18
N ASP A 164 -13.55 1.76 3.31
CA ASP A 164 -14.67 0.84 3.48
C ASP A 164 -14.98 0.11 2.16
N PHE A 165 -14.79 -1.21 2.16
CA PHE A 165 -15.03 -2.05 0.99
C PHE A 165 -16.52 -2.08 0.58
N SER A 166 -17.44 -1.83 1.53
CA SER A 166 -18.88 -1.81 1.25
C SER A 166 -19.29 -0.65 0.33
N THR A 167 -18.44 0.36 0.20
CA THR A 167 -18.66 1.52 -0.67
C THR A 167 -18.46 1.23 -2.16
N ALA A 168 -17.91 0.06 -2.51
CA ALA A 168 -17.63 -0.34 -3.90
C ALA A 168 -18.87 -0.85 -4.69
N ASP A 169 -19.94 -1.28 -4.00
CA ASP A 169 -21.11 -1.93 -4.60
C ASP A 169 -22.15 -0.97 -5.23
N GLY A 170 -21.80 0.29 -5.48
CA GLY A 170 -22.68 1.22 -6.21
C GLY A 170 -23.98 1.59 -5.49
N LYS A 171 -24.11 1.32 -4.18
CA LYS A 171 -25.24 1.76 -3.34
C LYS A 171 -24.95 3.07 -2.62
N TYR A 172 -24.65 4.13 -3.37
CA TYR A 172 -24.64 5.49 -2.80
C TYR A 172 -26.05 6.09 -2.92
N GLY A 173 -26.76 6.08 -1.79
CA GLY A 173 -28.13 6.60 -1.72
C GLY A 173 -28.82 6.40 -0.37
N GLN A 174 -28.16 6.66 0.76
CA GLN A 174 -28.84 7.23 1.92
C GLN A 174 -27.84 7.77 2.96
N SER A 175 -28.13 9.01 3.33
CA SER A 175 -27.46 9.85 4.31
C SER A 175 -27.12 9.14 5.62
N VAL A 176 -25.86 9.23 6.03
CA VAL A 176 -25.53 9.27 7.47
C VAL A 176 -24.58 10.45 7.68
N VAL A 177 -25.17 11.58 8.04
CA VAL A 177 -24.43 12.76 8.49
C VAL A 177 -23.89 12.45 9.90
N PRO A 178 -22.59 12.58 10.20
CA PRO A 178 -22.13 12.55 11.58
C PRO A 178 -22.48 13.87 12.26
N SER A 179 -23.19 13.80 13.39
CA SER A 179 -23.38 14.95 14.28
C SER A 179 -22.06 15.35 14.91
N LYS A 180 -21.80 16.67 14.89
CA LYS A 180 -20.83 17.34 15.75
C LYS A 180 -21.10 17.01 17.23
N ASN A 181 -20.03 16.90 18.02
CA ASN A 181 -19.81 17.52 19.35
C ASN A 181 -18.45 17.00 19.87
N GLU A 182 -17.42 17.86 19.86
CA GLU A 182 -16.91 18.63 21.03
C GLU A 182 -16.07 17.80 22.01
N ASP A 183 -14.79 18.18 22.06
CA ASP A 183 -13.76 17.81 23.04
C ASP A 183 -14.12 18.38 24.43
N PRO A 184 -13.76 17.74 25.55
CA PRO A 184 -12.50 18.16 26.18
C PRO A 184 -11.68 17.07 26.92
N SER A 185 -10.35 17.22 26.84
CA SER A 185 -9.25 16.75 27.73
C SER A 185 -9.53 16.73 29.26
N PRO A 186 -8.63 16.18 30.14
CA PRO A 186 -7.43 15.36 29.96
C PRO A 186 -7.35 14.07 30.84
N SER A 187 -6.26 13.32 30.63
CA SER A 187 -5.72 12.10 31.29
C SER A 187 -5.98 11.85 32.79
N PRO A 188 -5.85 10.57 33.25
CA PRO A 188 -4.71 10.27 34.14
C PRO A 188 -4.03 8.89 33.89
N SER A 189 -2.75 8.80 34.25
CA SER A 189 -1.97 7.56 34.42
C SER A 189 -2.28 6.89 35.78
N PRO A 190 -2.11 5.57 35.95
CA PRO A 190 -0.87 5.06 36.60
C PRO A 190 -0.35 3.67 36.13
N ALA A 191 0.93 3.41 36.45
CA ALA A 191 1.74 2.17 36.33
C ALA A 191 1.36 1.06 37.36
N PRO A 192 2.10 -0.07 37.56
CA PRO A 192 3.20 -0.70 36.83
C PRO A 192 3.01 -2.20 36.48
N VAL A 193 3.86 -2.71 35.58
CA VAL A 193 3.93 -4.09 35.08
C VAL A 193 4.69 -5.00 36.06
N THR A 194 4.26 -6.26 36.22
CA THR A 194 5.13 -7.35 36.75
C THR A 194 5.14 -8.53 35.77
N PRO A 195 6.28 -9.25 35.66
CA PRO A 195 6.50 -10.26 34.63
C PRO A 195 6.10 -11.65 35.12
N VAL A 196 5.50 -12.45 34.23
CA VAL A 196 5.35 -13.89 34.47
C VAL A 196 5.63 -14.65 33.18
N THR A 197 6.69 -15.45 33.20
CA THR A 197 6.87 -16.65 32.36
C THR A 197 6.91 -17.84 33.31
N PRO A 198 6.27 -18.97 32.96
CA PRO A 198 7.09 -20.08 32.50
C PRO A 198 6.49 -20.89 31.33
N ALA A 199 7.39 -21.32 30.43
CA ALA A 199 7.35 -22.48 29.53
C ALA A 199 5.98 -23.07 29.13
N SER A 200 5.62 -22.94 27.85
CA SER A 200 4.64 -23.82 27.19
C SER A 200 5.27 -24.50 25.97
N ALA A 201 4.96 -25.79 25.81
CA ALA A 201 5.30 -26.55 24.62
C ALA A 201 4.80 -25.80 23.37
N GLY A 202 5.69 -25.60 22.39
CA GLY A 202 5.35 -24.85 21.18
C GLY A 202 4.11 -25.43 20.49
N THR A 203 3.23 -24.55 20.03
CA THR A 203 2.07 -24.92 19.22
C THR A 203 2.55 -25.18 17.79
N THR A 204 2.07 -26.24 17.17
CA THR A 204 2.36 -26.51 15.75
C THR A 204 1.40 -25.74 14.85
N TYR A 205 1.96 -25.01 13.89
CA TYR A 205 1.26 -24.23 12.87
C TYR A 205 1.67 -24.68 11.47
N ILE A 206 0.81 -24.41 10.48
CA ILE A 206 1.11 -24.58 9.06
C ILE A 206 1.28 -23.21 8.43
N LEU A 207 2.48 -22.92 7.94
CA LEU A 207 2.84 -21.71 7.21
C LEU A 207 2.55 -21.91 5.71
N ASN A 208 1.92 -20.94 5.09
CA ASN A 208 1.79 -20.84 3.65
C ASN A 208 2.93 -19.97 3.09
N THR A 209 3.91 -20.58 2.44
CA THR A 209 5.10 -19.87 1.94
C THR A 209 4.83 -18.97 0.73
N ASN A 210 3.62 -19.06 0.14
CA ASN A 210 3.17 -18.18 -0.94
C ASN A 210 2.38 -16.98 -0.40
N THR A 211 1.42 -17.21 0.48
CA THR A 211 0.55 -16.12 1.00
C THR A 211 1.06 -15.49 2.30
N TYR A 212 2.12 -16.05 2.88
CA TYR A 212 2.65 -15.69 4.20
C TYR A 212 1.58 -15.71 5.30
N LYS A 213 0.55 -16.56 5.16
CA LYS A 213 -0.44 -16.80 6.22
C LYS A 213 -0.05 -18.02 7.03
N PHE A 214 -0.31 -18.02 8.34
CA PHE A 214 -0.17 -19.21 9.17
C PHE A 214 -1.51 -19.68 9.73
N HIS A 215 -1.62 -20.99 9.88
CA HIS A 215 -2.86 -21.71 10.14
C HIS A 215 -2.67 -22.71 11.28
N TYR A 216 -3.74 -23.01 12.03
CA TYR A 216 -3.79 -24.28 12.76
C TYR A 216 -3.81 -25.45 11.76
N PRO A 217 -3.21 -26.62 12.07
CA PRO A 217 -3.23 -27.78 11.18
C PRO A 217 -4.64 -28.25 10.78
N SER A 218 -5.65 -27.98 11.61
CA SER A 218 -7.06 -28.32 11.38
C SER A 218 -7.84 -27.29 10.55
N CYS A 219 -7.21 -26.21 10.10
CA CYS A 219 -7.90 -25.18 9.33
C CYS A 219 -8.29 -25.70 7.94
N SER A 220 -9.55 -25.55 7.53
CA SER A 220 -10.02 -25.96 6.19
C SER A 220 -9.25 -25.32 5.03
N SER A 221 -8.62 -24.17 5.26
CA SER A 221 -7.78 -23.52 4.24
C SER A 221 -6.51 -24.33 3.97
N VAL A 222 -6.05 -25.14 4.93
CA VAL A 222 -4.91 -26.05 4.79
C VAL A 222 -5.19 -27.14 3.76
N ASP A 223 -6.42 -27.65 3.71
CA ASP A 223 -6.79 -28.68 2.73
C ASP A 223 -6.75 -28.17 1.29
N GLN A 224 -6.95 -26.86 1.10
CA GLN A 224 -6.93 -26.21 -0.22
C GLN A 224 -5.55 -25.68 -0.62
N MET A 225 -4.57 -25.71 0.29
CA MET A 225 -3.20 -25.29 -0.03
C MET A 225 -2.49 -26.37 -0.86
N LYS A 226 -1.70 -25.94 -1.85
CA LYS A 226 -0.73 -26.82 -2.53
C LYS A 226 0.33 -27.28 -1.53
N ASP A 227 0.69 -28.56 -1.56
CA ASP A 227 1.66 -29.13 -0.61
C ASP A 227 3.04 -28.47 -0.73
N SER A 228 3.44 -28.04 -1.92
CA SER A 228 4.66 -27.26 -2.16
C SER A 228 4.72 -25.94 -1.38
N ASN A 229 3.57 -25.41 -0.96
CA ASN A 229 3.44 -24.14 -0.27
C ASN A 229 3.22 -24.31 1.24
N LYS A 230 3.15 -25.54 1.75
CA LYS A 230 2.93 -25.83 3.18
C LYS A 230 4.26 -26.07 3.89
N LYS A 231 4.49 -25.37 4.99
CA LYS A 231 5.63 -25.64 5.89
C LYS A 231 5.13 -25.74 7.34
N SER A 232 5.44 -26.85 8.02
CA SER A 232 5.12 -27.00 9.45
C SER A 232 6.12 -26.23 10.30
N TYR A 233 5.64 -25.54 11.34
CA TYR A 233 6.45 -24.80 12.30
C TYR A 233 5.92 -25.03 13.72
N THR A 234 6.79 -25.31 14.68
CA THR A 234 6.41 -25.49 16.10
C THR A 234 7.13 -24.44 16.94
N GLY A 235 6.36 -23.56 17.57
CA GLY A 235 6.90 -22.42 18.31
C GLY A 235 5.77 -21.54 18.85
N THR A 236 6.02 -20.25 19.02
CA THR A 236 4.99 -19.31 19.47
C THR A 236 4.37 -18.55 18.30
N ARG A 237 3.17 -17.99 18.52
CA ARG A 237 2.50 -17.12 17.57
C ARG A 237 3.35 -15.90 17.22
N ASP A 238 4.00 -15.30 18.21
CA ASP A 238 4.79 -14.07 18.04
C ASP A 238 6.07 -14.30 17.22
N ASP A 239 6.68 -15.49 17.33
CA ASP A 239 7.82 -15.86 16.47
C ASP A 239 7.41 -15.90 15.00
N ILE A 240 6.22 -16.42 14.71
CA ILE A 240 5.69 -16.53 13.34
C ILE A 240 5.37 -15.15 12.78
N ILE A 241 4.79 -14.28 13.59
CA ILE A 241 4.55 -12.87 13.23
C ILE A 241 5.87 -12.14 12.97
N SER A 242 6.89 -12.39 13.79
CA SER A 242 8.24 -11.82 13.62
C SER A 242 8.94 -12.32 12.35
N MET A 243 8.64 -13.54 11.89
CA MET A 243 9.08 -14.06 10.59
C MET A 243 8.31 -13.46 9.39
N GLY A 244 7.37 -12.54 9.63
CA GLY A 244 6.60 -11.85 8.59
C GLY A 244 5.32 -12.57 8.16
N TYR A 245 4.86 -13.58 8.92
CA TYR A 245 3.63 -14.30 8.61
C TYR A 245 2.43 -13.72 9.36
N VAL A 246 1.28 -13.66 8.69
CA VAL A 246 0.03 -13.10 9.21
C VAL A 246 -0.94 -14.23 9.63
N PRO A 247 -1.67 -14.13 10.75
CA PRO A 247 -2.60 -15.17 11.16
C PRO A 247 -3.73 -15.32 10.15
N CYS A 248 -4.12 -16.57 9.86
CA CYS A 248 -5.29 -16.84 9.05
C CYS A 248 -6.57 -16.33 9.74
N LYS A 249 -7.29 -15.40 9.11
CA LYS A 249 -8.57 -14.86 9.60
C LYS A 249 -9.63 -15.93 9.91
N LYS A 250 -9.57 -17.10 9.25
CA LYS A 250 -10.57 -18.18 9.41
C LYS A 250 -10.37 -19.02 10.67
N CYS A 251 -9.15 -19.47 10.94
CA CYS A 251 -8.86 -20.29 12.13
C CYS A 251 -8.32 -19.49 13.31
N ASN A 252 -8.04 -18.20 13.12
CA ASN A 252 -7.46 -17.26 14.08
C ASN A 252 -6.38 -17.82 15.04
N PRO A 253 -5.19 -18.17 14.49
CA PRO A 253 -3.87 -18.41 15.11
C PRO A 253 -3.70 -18.47 16.62
#